data_AF-E6Q3D0-F1
#
_entry.id   AF-E6Q3D0-F1
#
_cell.length_a   1.000
_cell.length_b   1.000
_cell.length_c   1.000
_cell.angle_alpha   90.00
_cell.angle_beta   90.00
_cell.angle_gamma   90.00
#
_symmetry.space_group_name_H-M   'P 1'
#
loop_
_entity.id
_entity.type
_entity.pdbx_description
1 polymer ?
#
loop_
_entity_poly.entity_id
_entity_poly.type
_entity_poly.pdbx_seq_one_letter_code
_entity_poly.pdbx_strand_id
1 'polypeptide(L)'
;MSVPELPVASIRTRLRDAHTRHRSHVLIACALATIAVLGSGTLLAAMMFGGVRVWLSGDRAAVDMTSFALILNPNADDLRRVTTDATFPVVLPVGIPKGMHMNTLIFSPADHPNFIEVMYRNSQTDARSGQFLLLDSSTLNHGEAPTLPNGESLPAGKVTHWSVGRESVIVLGAGQYAAMKSAMSGITPAESLARTLPMLYRITLLAEQDKRADEAEAIAPAEGQSVLLDRGHLGDIARLARSNKPVVYTRETVFEPHPSVAGKPDFAHAKRHFITTTAVSAGGVRAIAAVLASGACGSTGTTRSSLTCQILINERSGRAYWIWVLPLNTSSAPTKYVVDSTTFRVLQRG
;
A
#
# COMPACT_ATOMS: atom_id res chain seq x y z
N MET A 1 -76.98 -8.27 46.67
CA MET A 1 -76.75 -9.19 45.54
C MET A 1 -75.57 -8.68 44.74
N SER A 2 -74.69 -9.60 44.41
CA SER A 2 -73.31 -9.44 43.99
C SER A 2 -73.14 -8.55 42.76
N VAL A 3 -72.12 -7.69 42.82
CA VAL A 3 -71.63 -6.85 41.72
C VAL A 3 -71.16 -7.72 40.56
N PRO A 4 -71.65 -7.51 39.32
CA PRO A 4 -70.90 -7.83 38.13
C PRO A 4 -69.93 -6.69 37.85
N GLU A 5 -68.65 -6.99 37.96
CA GLU A 5 -67.54 -6.09 37.67
C GLU A 5 -67.65 -5.58 36.23
N LEU A 6 -67.90 -4.28 36.07
CA LEU A 6 -67.62 -3.60 34.81
C LEU A 6 -66.10 -3.66 34.60
N PRO A 7 -65.61 -4.29 33.53
CA PRO A 7 -64.17 -4.46 33.32
C PRO A 7 -63.53 -3.11 32.99
N VAL A 8 -63.06 -2.40 34.02
CA VAL A 8 -62.28 -1.15 33.88
C VAL A 8 -60.99 -1.40 33.06
N ALA A 9 -60.56 -2.66 32.95
CA ALA A 9 -59.44 -3.10 32.12
C ALA A 9 -59.72 -3.14 30.61
N SER A 10 -60.98 -3.24 30.14
CA SER A 10 -61.32 -3.25 28.70
C SER A 10 -61.63 -1.86 28.13
N ILE A 11 -61.92 -0.89 29.00
CA ILE A 11 -62.15 0.53 28.62
C ILE A 11 -60.83 1.32 28.61
N ARG A 12 -59.84 0.97 29.46
CA ARG A 12 -58.48 1.56 29.42
C ARG A 12 -57.59 1.05 28.29
N THR A 13 -57.92 -0.07 27.66
CA THR A 13 -57.20 -0.61 26.48
C THR A 13 -57.82 -0.21 25.14
N ARG A 14 -59.06 0.34 25.09
CA ARG A 14 -59.68 0.82 23.84
C ARG A 14 -59.78 2.35 23.71
N LEU A 15 -59.53 3.12 24.77
CA LEU A 15 -59.37 4.59 24.70
C LEU A 15 -57.91 5.06 24.56
N ARG A 16 -56.92 4.15 24.58
CA ARG A 16 -55.53 4.41 24.14
C ARG A 16 -55.24 4.00 22.69
N ASP A 17 -56.18 3.37 21.98
CA ASP A 17 -55.99 2.91 20.60
C ASP A 17 -56.87 3.64 19.54
N ALA A 18 -57.69 4.61 19.94
CA ALA A 18 -58.57 5.35 19.01
C ALA A 18 -58.29 6.85 18.88
N HIS A 19 -57.33 7.42 19.63
CA HIS A 19 -56.93 8.84 19.50
C HIS A 19 -55.44 9.06 19.17
N THR A 20 -54.72 7.99 18.81
CA THR A 20 -53.28 7.97 18.48
C THR A 20 -52.99 7.20 17.18
N ARG A 21 -53.94 7.13 16.24
CA ARG A 21 -53.71 6.50 14.91
C ARG A 21 -54.23 7.26 13.69
N HIS A 22 -54.62 8.53 13.82
CA HIS A 22 -55.08 9.31 12.65
C HIS A 22 -54.61 10.76 12.54
N ARG A 23 -53.61 11.19 13.33
CA ARG A 23 -52.96 12.51 13.16
C ARG A 23 -51.42 12.51 13.22
N SER A 24 -50.78 11.35 13.30
CA SER A 24 -49.31 11.22 13.28
C SER A 24 -48.75 10.53 12.03
N HIS A 25 -49.58 9.99 11.13
CA HIS A 25 -49.10 9.28 9.92
C HIS A 25 -49.19 10.09 8.61
N VAL A 26 -49.75 11.31 8.61
CA VAL A 26 -49.82 12.16 7.40
C VAL A 26 -48.89 13.38 7.45
N LEU A 27 -48.33 13.73 8.63
CA LEU A 27 -47.31 14.79 8.74
C LEU A 27 -45.88 14.26 8.95
N ILE A 28 -45.71 12.98 9.26
CA ILE A 28 -44.40 12.31 9.28
C ILE A 28 -44.03 11.78 7.88
N ALA A 29 -45.01 11.51 7.01
CA ALA A 29 -44.74 11.05 5.65
C ALA A 29 -44.22 12.14 4.69
N CYS A 30 -44.49 13.43 4.95
CA CYS A 30 -43.94 14.52 4.12
C CYS A 30 -42.66 15.14 4.69
N ALA A 31 -42.41 15.06 6.00
CA ALA A 31 -41.15 15.52 6.60
C ALA A 31 -40.03 14.46 6.53
N LEU A 32 -40.37 13.16 6.52
CA LEU A 32 -39.39 12.10 6.22
C LEU A 32 -39.08 11.98 4.73
N ALA A 33 -39.96 12.44 3.82
CA ALA A 33 -39.65 12.46 2.39
C ALA A 33 -38.68 13.58 1.97
N THR A 34 -38.51 14.64 2.79
CA THR A 34 -37.57 15.74 2.49
C THR A 34 -36.26 15.68 3.29
N ILE A 35 -36.21 14.96 4.43
CA ILE A 35 -34.97 14.76 5.19
C ILE A 35 -34.32 13.40 4.88
N ALA A 36 -35.06 12.40 4.37
CA ALA A 36 -34.47 11.11 3.96
C ALA A 36 -33.92 11.06 2.51
N VAL A 37 -34.11 12.10 1.71
CA VAL A 37 -33.69 12.10 0.28
C VAL A 37 -32.41 12.91 0.01
N LEU A 38 -31.94 13.73 0.96
CA LEU A 38 -30.69 14.51 0.75
C LEU A 38 -29.65 14.41 1.88
N GLY A 39 -29.95 13.78 3.02
CA GLY A 39 -29.04 13.74 4.18
C GLY A 39 -28.52 12.37 4.61
N SER A 40 -29.20 11.27 4.24
CA SER A 40 -28.90 9.92 4.71
C SER A 40 -28.20 9.02 3.67
N GLY A 41 -28.18 9.44 2.40
CA GLY A 41 -27.47 8.73 1.33
C GLY A 41 -25.95 8.87 1.39
N THR A 42 -25.43 9.96 1.98
CA THR A 42 -23.98 10.18 2.11
C THR A 42 -23.38 9.48 3.33
N LEU A 43 -24.16 9.31 4.41
CA LEU A 43 -23.71 8.69 5.66
C LEU A 43 -23.83 7.15 5.67
N LEU A 44 -24.87 6.57 5.04
CA LEU A 44 -24.92 5.11 4.89
C LEU A 44 -24.02 4.61 3.74
N ALA A 45 -23.82 5.41 2.68
CA ALA A 45 -22.76 5.11 1.71
C ALA A 45 -21.36 5.36 2.29
N ALA A 46 -21.21 6.13 3.39
CA ALA A 46 -19.92 6.32 4.08
C ALA A 46 -19.49 5.07 4.85
N MET A 47 -20.43 4.16 5.13
CA MET A 47 -20.13 2.90 5.79
C MET A 47 -19.92 1.72 4.84
N MET A 48 -20.22 1.82 3.53
CA MET A 48 -20.23 0.63 2.65
C MET A 48 -18.97 0.36 1.83
N PHE A 49 -17.95 1.23 1.82
CA PHE A 49 -16.75 1.01 0.99
C PHE A 49 -15.43 1.33 1.70
N GLY A 50 -15.35 0.97 2.99
CA GLY A 50 -14.20 1.04 3.90
C GLY A 50 -12.89 1.66 3.36
N GLY A 51 -12.91 2.97 3.14
CA GLY A 51 -11.70 3.75 2.89
C GLY A 51 -11.53 4.36 1.51
N VAL A 52 -12.15 3.87 0.42
CA VAL A 52 -11.92 4.45 -0.93
C VAL A 52 -13.21 4.55 -1.74
N ARG A 53 -13.35 5.66 -2.47
CA ARG A 53 -14.43 5.89 -3.44
C ARG A 53 -13.85 6.41 -4.73
N VAL A 54 -14.33 5.85 -5.84
CA VAL A 54 -13.93 6.26 -7.19
C VAL A 54 -15.17 6.68 -7.96
N TRP A 55 -15.08 7.83 -8.62
CA TRP A 55 -16.08 8.32 -9.56
C TRP A 55 -15.49 8.37 -10.95
N LEU A 56 -16.24 7.91 -11.94
CA LEU A 56 -15.84 7.93 -13.35
C LEU A 56 -16.93 8.58 -14.20
N SER A 57 -16.52 9.62 -14.94
CA SER A 57 -17.35 10.35 -15.90
C SER A 57 -16.58 10.53 -17.20
N GLY A 58 -16.90 9.72 -18.22
CA GLY A 58 -16.19 9.75 -19.49
C GLY A 58 -14.71 9.44 -19.30
N ASP A 59 -13.83 10.31 -19.79
CA ASP A 59 -12.38 10.20 -19.63
C ASP A 59 -11.84 10.86 -18.35
N ARG A 60 -12.71 11.11 -17.36
CA ARG A 60 -12.32 11.74 -16.09
C ARG A 60 -12.64 10.84 -14.91
N ALA A 61 -11.71 10.74 -13.96
CA ALA A 61 -11.95 10.10 -12.68
C ALA A 61 -11.58 11.00 -11.52
N ALA A 62 -12.34 10.88 -10.44
CA ALA A 62 -12.03 11.48 -9.15
C ALA A 62 -11.95 10.35 -8.11
N VAL A 63 -11.02 10.47 -7.17
CA VAL A 63 -10.77 9.45 -6.15
C VAL A 63 -10.75 10.14 -4.79
N ASP A 64 -11.52 9.61 -3.85
CA ASP A 64 -11.51 10.02 -2.45
C ASP A 64 -11.10 8.82 -1.60
N MET A 65 -10.11 9.03 -0.74
CA MET A 65 -9.54 8.00 0.11
C MET A 65 -9.54 8.50 1.55
N THR A 66 -10.20 7.79 2.46
CA THR A 66 -10.28 8.14 3.88
C THR A 66 -9.37 7.26 4.74
N SER A 67 -9.08 6.04 4.29
CA SER A 67 -8.14 5.12 4.90
C SER A 67 -7.54 4.20 3.84
N PHE A 68 -6.33 3.72 4.04
CA PHE A 68 -5.69 2.73 3.16
C PHE A 68 -4.46 2.11 3.83
N ALA A 69 -4.02 0.97 3.31
CA ALA A 69 -2.69 0.44 3.57
C ALA A 69 -1.78 0.72 2.36
N LEU A 70 -0.51 1.02 2.63
CA LEU A 70 0.53 1.29 1.65
C LEU A 70 1.72 0.39 1.93
N ILE A 71 2.18 -0.34 0.92
CA ILE A 71 3.42 -1.11 0.93
C ILE A 71 4.37 -0.51 -0.12
N LEU A 72 5.52 -0.04 0.36
CA LEU A 72 6.64 0.36 -0.49
C LEU A 72 7.52 -0.84 -0.83
N ASN A 73 7.96 -0.92 -2.08
CA ASN A 73 8.79 -2.00 -2.61
C ASN A 73 8.23 -3.39 -2.22
N PRO A 74 6.98 -3.71 -2.59
CA PRO A 74 6.35 -4.97 -2.23
C PRO A 74 7.17 -6.16 -2.77
N ASN A 75 7.12 -7.27 -2.05
CA ASN A 75 7.65 -8.54 -2.47
C ASN A 75 6.53 -9.48 -2.93
N ALA A 76 6.92 -10.67 -3.41
CA ALA A 76 6.00 -11.70 -3.89
C ALA A 76 4.92 -12.08 -2.87
N ASP A 77 5.27 -12.16 -1.59
CA ASP A 77 4.34 -12.58 -0.54
C ASP A 77 3.33 -11.49 -0.20
N ASP A 78 3.73 -10.22 -0.25
CA ASP A 78 2.79 -9.10 -0.09
C ASP A 78 1.75 -9.10 -1.20
N LEU A 79 2.20 -9.22 -2.45
CA LEU A 79 1.30 -9.20 -3.58
C LEU A 79 0.33 -10.39 -3.52
N ARG A 80 0.83 -11.59 -3.22
CA ARG A 80 0.00 -12.78 -3.02
C ARG A 80 -1.04 -12.55 -1.93
N ARG A 81 -0.63 -12.06 -0.76
CA ARG A 81 -1.53 -11.75 0.36
C ARG A 81 -2.63 -10.80 -0.08
N VAL A 82 -2.27 -9.63 -0.61
CA VAL A 82 -3.24 -8.60 -1.03
C VAL A 82 -4.20 -9.12 -2.10
N THR A 83 -3.70 -9.85 -3.10
CA THR A 83 -4.57 -10.42 -4.15
C THR A 83 -5.46 -11.55 -3.66
N THR A 84 -5.05 -12.30 -2.63
CA THR A 84 -5.84 -13.40 -2.05
C THR A 84 -6.95 -12.85 -1.16
N ASP A 85 -6.66 -11.80 -0.40
CA ASP A 85 -7.58 -11.18 0.54
C ASP A 85 -8.60 -10.26 -0.17
N ALA A 86 -8.36 -9.92 -1.43
CA ALA A 86 -9.21 -9.05 -2.23
C ALA A 86 -10.61 -9.64 -2.44
N THR A 87 -11.63 -8.79 -2.42
CA THR A 87 -13.04 -9.18 -2.58
C THR A 87 -13.44 -9.41 -4.03
N PHE A 88 -12.50 -9.30 -4.98
CA PHE A 88 -12.71 -9.41 -6.40
C PHE A 88 -11.52 -10.13 -7.07
N PRO A 89 -11.73 -10.79 -8.22
CA PRO A 89 -10.64 -11.43 -8.93
C PRO A 89 -9.71 -10.38 -9.56
N VAL A 90 -8.54 -10.18 -8.95
CA VAL A 90 -7.57 -9.16 -9.36
C VAL A 90 -6.82 -9.61 -10.62
N VAL A 91 -6.91 -8.82 -11.69
CA VAL A 91 -6.06 -8.95 -12.87
C VAL A 91 -5.03 -7.83 -12.85
N LEU A 92 -3.79 -8.16 -12.51
CA LEU A 92 -2.73 -7.16 -12.42
C LEU A 92 -2.34 -6.61 -13.79
N PRO A 93 -1.90 -5.33 -13.89
CA PRO A 93 -1.37 -4.77 -15.13
C PRO A 93 -0.22 -5.61 -15.69
N VAL A 94 -0.46 -6.20 -16.86
CA VAL A 94 0.53 -6.96 -17.63
C VAL A 94 0.87 -6.25 -18.94
N GLY A 95 1.99 -6.63 -19.56
CA GLY A 95 2.53 -5.89 -20.72
C GLY A 95 3.28 -4.61 -20.34
N ILE A 96 3.70 -4.51 -19.08
CA ILE A 96 4.57 -3.44 -18.59
C ILE A 96 5.92 -3.51 -19.34
N PRO A 97 6.52 -2.36 -19.72
CA PRO A 97 7.84 -2.32 -20.35
C PRO A 97 8.91 -3.09 -19.55
N LYS A 98 9.92 -3.61 -20.24
CA LYS A 98 11.05 -4.29 -19.60
C LYS A 98 11.81 -3.33 -18.68
N GLY A 99 12.34 -3.86 -17.57
CA GLY A 99 13.11 -3.10 -16.58
C GLY A 99 12.25 -2.26 -15.62
N MET A 100 10.94 -2.46 -15.64
CA MET A 100 10.03 -1.85 -14.66
C MET A 100 9.81 -2.81 -13.49
N HIS A 101 9.77 -2.25 -12.29
CA HIS A 101 9.51 -2.96 -11.04
C HIS A 101 8.31 -2.34 -10.34
N MET A 102 7.50 -3.15 -9.67
CA MET A 102 6.44 -2.60 -8.81
C MET A 102 7.09 -2.01 -7.56
N ASN A 103 6.92 -0.70 -7.38
CA ASN A 103 7.56 0.03 -6.28
C ASN A 103 6.55 0.48 -5.22
N THR A 104 5.27 0.52 -5.56
CA THR A 104 4.19 0.89 -4.64
C THR A 104 2.98 -0.01 -4.85
N LEU A 105 2.42 -0.47 -3.74
CA LEU A 105 1.13 -1.16 -3.66
C LEU A 105 0.29 -0.46 -2.59
N ILE A 106 -0.84 0.11 -2.98
CA ILE A 106 -1.82 0.72 -2.08
C ILE A 106 -3.10 -0.10 -2.17
N PHE A 107 -3.77 -0.32 -1.05
CA PHE A 107 -5.03 -1.07 -1.05
C PHE A 107 -5.96 -0.64 0.06
N SER A 108 -7.25 -0.82 -0.16
CA SER A 108 -8.29 -0.52 0.81
C SER A 108 -9.54 -1.36 0.57
N PRO A 109 -10.29 -1.71 1.63
CA PRO A 109 -9.84 -1.82 3.03
C PRO A 109 -8.55 -2.65 3.19
N ALA A 110 -7.86 -2.50 4.32
CA ALA A 110 -6.56 -3.18 4.53
C ALA A 110 -6.70 -4.71 4.74
N ASP A 111 -7.86 -5.16 5.22
CA ASP A 111 -8.19 -6.55 5.53
C ASP A 111 -8.86 -7.27 4.35
N HIS A 112 -9.76 -6.59 3.65
CA HIS A 112 -10.49 -7.15 2.50
C HIS A 112 -10.53 -6.15 1.35
N PRO A 113 -9.45 -6.03 0.56
CA PRO A 113 -9.34 -5.02 -0.47
C PRO A 113 -10.43 -5.12 -1.54
N ASN A 114 -11.14 -4.03 -1.78
CA ASN A 114 -12.00 -3.85 -2.96
C ASN A 114 -11.43 -2.81 -3.94
N PHE A 115 -10.32 -2.19 -3.55
CA PHE A 115 -9.52 -1.26 -4.31
C PHE A 115 -8.04 -1.62 -4.12
N ILE A 116 -7.31 -1.71 -5.23
CA ILE A 116 -5.86 -1.91 -5.26
C ILE A 116 -5.28 -0.93 -6.26
N GLU A 117 -4.31 -0.14 -5.82
CA GLU A 117 -3.49 0.68 -6.69
C GLU A 117 -2.07 0.09 -6.77
N VAL A 118 -1.55 0.00 -7.99
CA VAL A 118 -0.16 -0.39 -8.26
C VAL A 118 0.57 0.67 -9.05
N MET A 119 1.82 0.90 -8.68
CA MET A 119 2.75 1.74 -9.43
C MET A 119 3.99 0.94 -9.81
N TYR A 120 4.45 1.17 -11.03
CA TYR A 120 5.67 0.59 -11.56
C TYR A 120 6.68 1.69 -11.90
N ARG A 121 7.94 1.43 -11.58
CA ARG A 121 9.05 2.34 -11.74
C ARG A 121 10.24 1.63 -12.37
N ASN A 122 10.97 2.34 -13.22
CA ASN A 122 12.29 1.94 -13.67
C ASN A 122 13.33 2.41 -12.65
N SER A 123 14.06 1.49 -12.04
CA SER A 123 15.08 1.77 -11.01
C SER A 123 16.25 2.64 -11.52
N GLN A 124 16.52 2.61 -12.83
CA GLN A 124 17.66 3.29 -13.47
C GLN A 124 17.32 4.70 -13.95
N THR A 125 16.14 4.87 -14.55
CA THR A 125 15.72 6.15 -15.14
C THR A 125 14.74 6.94 -14.28
N ASP A 126 14.25 6.34 -13.19
CA ASP A 126 13.13 6.85 -12.36
C ASP A 126 11.84 7.06 -13.16
N ALA A 127 11.77 6.55 -14.41
CA ALA A 127 10.60 6.62 -15.25
C ALA A 127 9.47 5.78 -14.65
N ARG A 128 8.24 6.30 -14.70
CA ARG A 128 7.02 5.62 -14.23
C ARG A 128 6.23 5.13 -15.43
N SER A 129 5.70 3.90 -15.40
CA SER A 129 4.85 3.39 -16.50
C SER A 129 3.37 3.68 -16.30
N GLY A 130 3.03 4.39 -15.22
CA GLY A 130 1.66 4.74 -14.85
C GLY A 130 1.33 4.30 -13.43
N GLN A 131 0.23 4.85 -12.95
CA GLN A 131 -0.43 4.48 -11.69
C GLN A 131 -1.76 3.85 -12.07
N PHE A 132 -1.94 2.58 -11.70
CA PHE A 132 -3.09 1.76 -12.11
C PHE A 132 -3.95 1.51 -10.90
N LEU A 133 -5.23 1.86 -10.99
CA LEU A 133 -6.26 1.59 -10.00
C LEU A 133 -7.08 0.40 -10.50
N LEU A 134 -7.19 -0.63 -9.67
CA LEU A 134 -7.93 -1.86 -9.89
C LEU A 134 -9.04 -1.91 -8.85
N LEU A 135 -10.29 -2.05 -9.30
CA LEU A 135 -11.44 -2.08 -8.40
C LEU A 135 -12.54 -2.97 -8.94
N ASP A 136 -13.36 -3.54 -8.05
CA ASP A 136 -14.61 -4.18 -8.46
C ASP A 136 -15.52 -3.12 -9.11
N SER A 137 -15.93 -3.36 -10.35
CA SER A 137 -16.78 -2.44 -11.12
C SER A 137 -18.10 -2.09 -10.41
N SER A 138 -18.58 -2.96 -9.51
CA SER A 138 -19.79 -2.68 -8.71
C SER A 138 -19.58 -1.60 -7.64
N THR A 139 -18.34 -1.26 -7.32
CA THR A 139 -18.00 -0.19 -6.36
C THR A 139 -17.75 1.16 -7.05
N LEU A 140 -17.72 1.17 -8.38
CA LEU A 140 -17.49 2.38 -9.16
C LEU A 140 -18.76 3.22 -9.24
N ASN A 141 -18.66 4.48 -8.83
CA ASN A 141 -19.75 5.44 -9.02
C ASN A 141 -19.67 6.04 -10.43
N HIS A 142 -20.76 5.98 -11.17
CA HIS A 142 -20.87 6.60 -12.48
C HIS A 142 -21.61 7.94 -12.38
N GLY A 143 -21.10 8.95 -13.08
CA GLY A 143 -21.71 10.29 -13.13
C GLY A 143 -20.76 11.39 -12.64
N GLU A 144 -21.32 12.58 -12.39
CA GLU A 144 -20.54 13.73 -11.96
C GLU A 144 -19.82 13.47 -10.62
N ALA A 145 -18.61 14.00 -10.50
CA ALA A 145 -17.86 13.92 -9.25
C ALA A 145 -18.66 14.60 -8.13
N PRO A 146 -18.66 14.04 -6.91
CA PRO A 146 -19.42 14.60 -5.81
C PRO A 146 -18.89 15.98 -5.47
N THR A 147 -19.80 16.83 -5.03
CA THR A 147 -19.44 18.11 -4.45
C THR A 147 -18.96 17.88 -3.01
N LEU A 148 -17.78 18.40 -2.70
CA LEU A 148 -17.25 18.54 -1.36
C LEU A 148 -18.17 19.44 -0.51
N PRO A 149 -18.12 19.35 0.84
CA PRO A 149 -18.96 20.15 1.74
C PRO A 149 -18.79 21.67 1.57
N ASN A 150 -17.67 22.13 0.98
CA ASN A 150 -17.43 23.54 0.66
C ASN A 150 -18.02 23.97 -0.70
N GLY A 151 -18.72 23.09 -1.41
CA GLY A 151 -19.30 23.38 -2.73
C GLY A 151 -18.36 23.14 -3.91
N GLU A 152 -17.10 22.74 -3.69
CA GLU A 152 -16.17 22.39 -4.76
C GLU A 152 -16.42 20.96 -5.27
N SER A 153 -16.42 20.72 -6.58
CA SER A 153 -16.38 19.34 -7.08
C SER A 153 -15.05 18.67 -6.71
N LEU A 154 -15.09 17.39 -6.37
CA LEU A 154 -13.87 16.60 -6.18
C LEU A 154 -12.99 16.70 -7.45
N PRO A 155 -11.67 16.97 -7.33
CA PRO A 155 -10.80 17.13 -8.49
C PRO A 155 -10.84 15.89 -9.39
N ALA A 156 -11.26 16.06 -10.64
CA ALA A 156 -11.31 14.99 -11.62
C ALA A 156 -10.14 15.13 -12.59
N GLY A 157 -9.26 14.11 -12.61
CA GLY A 157 -8.13 14.02 -13.53
C GLY A 157 -8.53 13.30 -14.82
N LYS A 158 -7.86 13.62 -15.93
CA LYS A 158 -8.00 12.84 -17.17
C LYS A 158 -7.40 11.45 -16.99
N VAL A 159 -8.13 10.42 -17.40
CA VAL A 159 -7.76 9.01 -17.24
C VAL A 159 -8.01 8.20 -18.50
N THR A 160 -7.29 7.09 -18.61
CA THR A 160 -7.66 5.98 -19.51
C THR A 160 -8.28 4.89 -18.65
N HIS A 161 -9.36 4.28 -19.10
CA HIS A 161 -9.97 3.17 -18.36
C HIS A 161 -10.49 2.07 -19.29
N TRP A 162 -10.61 0.87 -18.74
CA TRP A 162 -11.24 -0.28 -19.39
C TRP A 162 -11.70 -1.29 -18.35
N SER A 163 -12.47 -2.29 -18.78
CA SER A 163 -12.89 -3.39 -17.92
C SER A 163 -12.18 -4.68 -18.29
N VAL A 164 -11.92 -5.51 -17.27
CA VAL A 164 -11.40 -6.88 -17.40
C VAL A 164 -12.30 -7.80 -16.58
N GLY A 165 -13.25 -8.46 -17.25
CA GLY A 165 -14.31 -9.20 -16.54
C GLY A 165 -15.13 -8.26 -15.64
N ARG A 166 -15.08 -8.49 -14.32
CA ARG A 166 -15.74 -7.65 -13.31
C ARG A 166 -14.85 -6.54 -12.74
N GLU A 167 -13.58 -6.50 -13.11
CA GLU A 167 -12.64 -5.47 -12.67
C GLU A 167 -12.72 -4.24 -13.59
N SER A 168 -12.69 -3.04 -13.00
CA SER A 168 -12.43 -1.79 -13.69
C SER A 168 -10.98 -1.38 -13.46
N VAL A 169 -10.26 -1.12 -14.55
CA VAL A 169 -8.89 -0.64 -14.55
C VAL A 169 -8.91 0.83 -14.95
N ILE A 170 -8.37 1.69 -14.08
CA ILE A 170 -8.24 3.13 -14.33
C ILE A 170 -6.76 3.48 -14.26
N VAL A 171 -6.26 4.20 -15.26
CA VAL A 171 -4.88 4.64 -15.33
C VAL A 171 -4.80 6.14 -15.20
N LEU A 172 -4.09 6.60 -14.17
CA LEU A 172 -3.85 8.02 -13.95
C LEU A 172 -2.64 8.47 -14.78
N GLY A 173 -2.86 9.49 -15.61
CA GLY A 173 -1.84 10.09 -16.47
C GLY A 173 -1.99 9.81 -17.96
N ALA A 174 -1.17 10.49 -18.76
CA ALA A 174 -1.13 10.33 -20.21
C ALA A 174 -0.14 9.23 -20.60
N GLY A 175 -0.55 8.30 -21.46
CA GLY A 175 0.30 7.23 -21.95
C GLY A 175 -0.39 6.36 -23.00
N GLN A 176 0.40 5.56 -23.72
CA GLN A 176 -0.12 4.58 -24.67
C GLN A 176 -0.32 3.23 -23.96
N TYR A 177 -1.55 2.97 -23.50
CA TYR A 177 -1.89 1.77 -22.74
C TYR A 177 -2.53 0.66 -23.58
N ALA A 178 -2.58 0.80 -24.91
CA ALA A 178 -3.24 -0.15 -25.81
C ALA A 178 -2.65 -1.57 -25.70
N ALA A 179 -1.33 -1.69 -25.62
CA ALA A 179 -0.65 -2.98 -25.44
C ALA A 179 -1.00 -3.64 -24.10
N MET A 180 -1.05 -2.86 -23.01
CA MET A 180 -1.42 -3.36 -21.68
C MET A 180 -2.89 -3.77 -21.63
N LYS A 181 -3.79 -2.93 -22.15
CA LYS A 181 -5.22 -3.24 -22.26
C LYS A 181 -5.44 -4.55 -23.03
N SER A 182 -4.76 -4.71 -24.16
CA SER A 182 -4.81 -5.94 -24.96
C SER A 182 -4.30 -7.15 -24.16
N ALA A 183 -3.13 -7.02 -23.53
CA ALA A 183 -2.55 -8.10 -22.72
C ALA A 183 -3.42 -8.51 -21.53
N MET A 184 -4.08 -7.55 -20.86
CA MET A 184 -4.97 -7.84 -19.73
C MET A 184 -6.30 -8.46 -20.16
N SER A 185 -6.79 -8.18 -21.37
CA SER A 185 -8.07 -8.71 -21.83
C SER A 185 -8.08 -10.23 -22.07
N GLY A 186 -6.90 -10.83 -22.28
CA GLY A 186 -6.74 -12.25 -22.62
C GLY A 186 -6.10 -13.09 -21.52
N ILE A 187 -6.04 -12.62 -20.28
CA ILE A 187 -5.32 -13.28 -19.19
C ILE A 187 -6.21 -13.52 -17.97
N THR A 188 -5.97 -14.61 -17.26
CA THR A 188 -6.63 -14.92 -15.99
C THR A 188 -5.95 -14.21 -14.80
N PRO A 189 -6.63 -14.05 -13.64
CA PRO A 189 -6.01 -13.55 -12.41
C PRO A 189 -4.71 -14.29 -12.04
N ALA A 190 -4.72 -15.62 -12.06
CA ALA A 190 -3.57 -16.44 -11.71
C ALA A 190 -2.39 -16.23 -12.68
N GLU A 191 -2.66 -16.16 -13.99
CA GLU A 191 -1.63 -15.88 -14.99
C GLU A 191 -1.08 -14.44 -14.87
N SER A 192 -1.94 -13.47 -14.57
CA SER A 192 -1.50 -12.07 -14.35
C SER A 192 -0.57 -11.98 -13.15
N LEU A 193 -0.92 -12.62 -12.03
CA LEU A 193 -0.07 -12.73 -10.84
C LEU A 193 1.26 -13.38 -11.19
N ALA A 194 1.25 -14.54 -11.85
CA ALA A 194 2.47 -15.24 -12.25
C ALA A 194 3.39 -14.38 -13.14
N ARG A 195 2.83 -13.51 -13.99
CA ARG A 195 3.62 -12.58 -14.83
C ARG A 195 4.12 -11.35 -14.07
N THR A 196 3.44 -10.93 -13.01
CA THR A 196 3.84 -9.79 -12.18
C THR A 196 4.88 -10.17 -11.13
N LEU A 197 4.86 -11.39 -10.60
CA LEU A 197 5.81 -11.83 -9.56
C LEU A 197 7.29 -11.58 -9.91
N PRO A 198 7.78 -11.83 -11.15
CA PRO A 198 9.16 -11.52 -11.53
C PRO A 198 9.50 -10.03 -11.62
N MET A 199 8.50 -9.13 -11.56
CA MET A 199 8.70 -7.67 -11.53
C MET A 199 8.89 -7.14 -10.10
N LEU A 200 8.79 -8.00 -9.09
CA LEU A 200 9.04 -7.67 -7.69
C LEU A 200 10.47 -8.06 -7.33
N TYR A 201 11.10 -7.28 -6.46
CA TYR A 201 12.40 -7.67 -5.91
C TYR A 201 12.22 -8.81 -4.89
N ARG A 202 13.20 -9.73 -4.88
CA ARG A 202 13.31 -10.76 -3.86
C ARG A 202 14.09 -10.24 -2.66
N ILE A 203 15.00 -9.31 -2.89
CA ILE A 203 15.69 -8.60 -1.82
C ILE A 203 14.77 -7.57 -1.16
N THR A 204 14.96 -7.34 0.15
CA THR A 204 14.32 -6.23 0.84
C THR A 204 15.08 -4.94 0.57
N LEU A 205 14.41 -3.93 0.03
CA LEU A 205 15.00 -2.63 -0.27
C LEU A 205 14.73 -1.65 0.86
N LEU A 206 15.75 -1.31 1.64
CA LEU A 206 15.69 -0.18 2.58
C LEU A 206 16.13 1.12 1.91
N ALA A 207 16.63 1.07 0.69
CA ALA A 207 17.16 2.24 0.00
C ALA A 207 16.04 3.22 -0.40
N GLU A 208 16.23 4.51 -0.12
CA GLU A 208 15.39 5.57 -0.69
C GLU A 208 15.62 5.72 -2.21
N GLN A 209 16.81 5.31 -2.67
CA GLN A 209 17.20 5.30 -4.08
C GLN A 209 17.71 3.92 -4.49
N ASP A 210 16.96 3.26 -5.37
CA ASP A 210 17.20 1.88 -5.84
C ASP A 210 18.27 1.79 -6.93
N LYS A 211 19.24 2.72 -6.94
CA LYS A 211 20.23 2.87 -8.04
C LYS A 211 21.04 1.60 -8.34
N ARG A 212 21.18 0.71 -7.36
CA ARG A 212 21.90 -0.57 -7.50
C ARG A 212 21.00 -1.75 -7.15
N ALA A 213 19.67 -1.58 -7.09
CA ALA A 213 18.75 -2.65 -6.71
C ALA A 213 18.79 -3.82 -7.70
N ASP A 214 18.81 -3.55 -9.01
CA ASP A 214 18.91 -4.60 -10.03
C ASP A 214 20.20 -5.42 -9.89
N GLU A 215 21.31 -4.75 -9.64
CA GLU A 215 22.61 -5.41 -9.44
C GLU A 215 22.67 -6.18 -8.13
N ALA A 216 22.09 -5.62 -7.05
CA ALA A 216 21.96 -6.30 -5.78
C ALA A 216 21.06 -7.56 -5.90
N GLU A 217 19.95 -7.49 -6.63
CA GLU A 217 19.06 -8.61 -6.91
C GLU A 217 19.78 -9.71 -7.70
N ALA A 218 20.58 -9.34 -8.71
CA ALA A 218 21.33 -10.27 -9.53
C ALA A 218 22.42 -11.04 -8.75
N ILE A 219 23.07 -10.41 -7.78
CA ILE A 219 24.13 -11.06 -6.97
C ILE A 219 23.60 -11.68 -5.68
N ALA A 220 22.35 -11.38 -5.28
CA ALA A 220 21.77 -11.89 -4.07
C ALA A 220 21.65 -13.43 -4.12
N PRO A 221 22.14 -14.16 -3.11
CA PRO A 221 21.97 -15.61 -3.03
C PRO A 221 20.50 -15.99 -3.04
N ALA A 222 20.14 -17.12 -3.66
CA ALA A 222 18.77 -17.63 -3.71
C ALA A 222 18.19 -17.95 -2.31
N GLU A 223 19.06 -18.43 -1.40
CA GLU A 223 18.71 -18.77 -0.02
C GLU A 223 18.99 -17.61 0.95
N GLY A 224 18.24 -17.57 2.05
CA GLY A 224 18.42 -16.59 3.12
C GLY A 224 17.74 -15.25 2.86
N GLN A 225 17.78 -14.37 3.86
CA GLN A 225 17.18 -13.04 3.78
C GLN A 225 18.22 -12.03 3.29
N SER A 226 17.97 -11.45 2.11
CA SER A 226 18.84 -10.44 1.51
C SER A 226 18.24 -9.04 1.68
N VAL A 227 19.03 -8.09 2.18
CA VAL A 227 18.60 -6.71 2.44
C VAL A 227 19.61 -5.72 1.89
N LEU A 228 19.13 -4.78 1.07
CA LEU A 228 19.93 -3.68 0.54
C LEU A 228 19.73 -2.43 1.39
N LEU A 229 20.83 -1.92 1.95
CA LEU A 229 20.90 -0.70 2.75
C LEU A 229 21.56 0.41 1.94
N ASP A 230 20.96 1.60 1.98
CA ASP A 230 21.57 2.80 1.41
C ASP A 230 22.44 3.58 2.41
N ARG A 231 23.06 4.65 1.92
CA ARG A 231 23.88 5.57 2.70
C ARG A 231 23.18 6.12 3.97
N GLY A 232 21.87 6.33 3.93
CA GLY A 232 21.09 6.85 5.05
C GLY A 232 21.10 5.86 6.21
N HIS A 233 20.76 4.61 5.91
CA HIS A 233 20.77 3.51 6.88
C HIS A 233 22.19 3.19 7.37
N LEU A 234 23.17 3.21 6.48
CA LEU A 234 24.56 2.90 6.83
C LEU A 234 25.17 3.87 7.85
N GLY A 235 24.77 5.14 7.83
CA GLY A 235 25.24 6.09 8.84
C GLY A 235 24.75 5.82 10.26
N ASP A 236 23.73 4.98 10.44
CA ASP A 236 23.26 4.55 11.76
C ASP A 236 23.87 3.23 12.25
N ILE A 237 24.51 2.45 11.37
CA ILE A 237 24.99 1.11 11.68
C ILE A 237 25.95 1.08 12.87
N ALA A 238 26.90 2.02 12.95
CA ALA A 238 27.84 2.07 14.08
C ALA A 238 27.14 2.27 15.44
N ARG A 239 26.10 3.11 15.47
CA ARG A 239 25.29 3.34 16.68
C ARG A 239 24.45 2.11 17.03
N LEU A 240 23.80 1.50 16.04
CA LEU A 240 22.98 0.30 16.23
C LEU A 240 23.83 -0.89 16.69
N ALA A 241 25.02 -1.08 16.12
CA ALA A 241 25.95 -2.12 16.51
C ALA A 241 26.40 -1.99 17.98
N ARG A 242 26.77 -0.77 18.42
CA ARG A 242 27.16 -0.51 19.82
C ARG A 242 26.03 -0.74 20.82
N SER A 243 24.79 -0.53 20.40
CA SER A 243 23.60 -0.72 21.24
C SER A 243 22.94 -2.09 21.09
N ASN A 244 23.54 -3.00 20.30
CA ASN A 244 23.00 -4.32 19.98
C ASN A 244 21.54 -4.25 19.48
N LYS A 245 21.26 -3.30 18.57
CA LYS A 245 19.93 -3.10 18.00
C LYS A 245 19.87 -3.55 16.54
N PRO A 246 18.72 -4.10 16.09
CA PRO A 246 18.50 -4.42 14.69
C PRO A 246 18.29 -3.15 13.85
N VAL A 247 18.35 -3.30 12.54
CA VAL A 247 17.71 -2.34 11.62
C VAL A 247 16.26 -2.77 11.44
N VAL A 248 15.36 -1.87 11.80
CA VAL A 248 13.92 -2.07 11.59
C VAL A 248 13.49 -1.41 10.29
N TYR A 249 12.46 -1.96 9.66
CA TYR A 249 11.89 -1.44 8.43
C TYR A 249 10.38 -1.30 8.56
N THR A 250 9.87 -0.19 8.08
CA THR A 250 8.45 0.21 8.15
C THR A 250 7.92 0.44 6.74
N ARG A 251 7.91 -0.64 5.97
CA ARG A 251 7.50 -0.60 4.56
C ARG A 251 5.99 -0.58 4.35
N GLU A 252 5.29 -1.13 5.33
CA GLU A 252 3.83 -1.17 5.38
C GLU A 252 3.35 -0.12 6.37
N THR A 253 2.54 0.80 5.88
CA THR A 253 1.92 1.86 6.67
C THR A 253 0.42 1.78 6.49
N VAL A 254 -0.31 1.74 7.60
CA VAL A 254 -1.77 1.82 7.62
C VAL A 254 -2.17 3.25 8.00
N PHE A 255 -2.96 3.87 7.14
CA PHE A 255 -3.57 5.17 7.38
C PHE A 255 -4.99 4.94 7.90
N GLU A 256 -5.22 5.33 9.14
CA GLU A 256 -6.56 5.24 9.74
C GLU A 256 -7.52 6.28 9.16
N PRO A 257 -8.84 6.00 9.21
CA PRO A 257 -9.86 6.99 8.89
C PRO A 257 -9.64 8.29 9.66
N HIS A 258 -9.40 9.39 8.95
CA HIS A 258 -9.26 10.71 9.55
C HIS A 258 -10.41 11.62 9.11
N PRO A 259 -10.95 12.50 10.00
CA PRO A 259 -11.92 13.51 9.59
C PRO A 259 -11.35 14.36 8.46
N SER A 260 -12.19 14.62 7.46
CA SER A 260 -11.83 15.45 6.32
C SER A 260 -11.77 16.93 6.69
N VAL A 261 -10.87 17.68 6.07
CA VAL A 261 -10.79 19.14 6.18
C VAL A 261 -11.34 19.73 4.89
N ALA A 262 -12.40 20.54 5.00
CA ALA A 262 -13.16 21.04 3.85
C ALA A 262 -13.61 19.92 2.87
N GLY A 263 -13.88 18.72 3.40
CA GLY A 263 -14.27 17.55 2.60
C GLY A 263 -13.14 16.78 1.95
N LYS A 264 -11.89 17.25 2.02
CA LYS A 264 -10.74 16.54 1.48
C LYS A 264 -10.06 15.72 2.59
N PRO A 265 -9.53 14.53 2.28
CA PRO A 265 -8.70 13.79 3.23
C PRO A 265 -7.48 14.61 3.65
N ASP A 266 -7.26 14.73 4.96
CA ASP A 266 -6.08 15.39 5.51
C ASP A 266 -5.03 14.35 5.92
N PHE A 267 -4.30 13.83 4.93
CA PHE A 267 -3.26 12.84 5.17
C PHE A 267 -2.02 13.38 5.89
N ALA A 268 -1.85 14.71 5.93
CA ALA A 268 -0.77 15.31 6.69
C ALA A 268 -0.96 15.09 8.19
N HIS A 269 -2.22 15.10 8.65
CA HIS A 269 -2.59 14.89 10.06
C HIS A 269 -3.21 13.52 10.35
N ALA A 270 -3.44 12.68 9.33
CA ALA A 270 -3.93 11.31 9.50
C ALA A 270 -3.08 10.50 10.49
N LYS A 271 -3.74 9.70 11.33
CA LYS A 271 -3.07 8.76 12.23
C LYS A 271 -2.48 7.63 11.40
N ARG A 272 -1.17 7.42 11.57
CA ARG A 272 -0.38 6.44 10.81
C ARG A 272 0.11 5.34 11.76
N HIS A 273 -0.09 4.10 11.35
CA HIS A 273 0.50 2.95 12.01
C HIS A 273 1.54 2.31 11.11
N PHE A 274 2.78 2.36 11.55
CA PHE A 274 3.89 1.73 10.86
C PHE A 274 4.01 0.27 11.31
N ILE A 275 3.80 -0.66 10.40
CA ILE A 275 4.05 -2.07 10.66
C ILE A 275 5.56 -2.27 10.63
N THR A 276 6.14 -2.47 11.81
CA THR A 276 7.58 -2.55 12.00
C THR A 276 8.03 -3.99 11.94
N THR A 277 8.93 -4.31 11.01
CA THR A 277 9.59 -5.63 10.93
C THR A 277 11.10 -5.49 11.11
N THR A 278 11.75 -6.54 11.59
CA THR A 278 13.21 -6.58 11.62
C THR A 278 13.71 -6.86 10.21
N ALA A 279 14.42 -5.91 9.61
CA ALA A 279 15.04 -6.09 8.30
C ALA A 279 16.43 -6.73 8.45
N VAL A 280 17.26 -6.19 9.34
CA VAL A 280 18.59 -6.75 9.63
C VAL A 280 18.68 -7.05 11.11
N SER A 281 19.04 -8.28 11.46
CA SER A 281 19.19 -8.69 12.86
C SER A 281 20.32 -7.92 13.54
N ALA A 282 20.33 -7.88 14.88
CA ALA A 282 21.43 -7.24 15.61
C ALA A 282 22.81 -7.85 15.29
N GLY A 283 22.85 -9.16 14.99
CA GLY A 283 24.06 -9.83 14.51
C GLY A 283 24.48 -9.35 13.11
N GLY A 284 23.53 -9.26 12.17
CA GLY A 284 23.77 -8.71 10.84
C GLY A 284 24.29 -7.27 10.89
N VAL A 285 23.73 -6.43 11.76
CA VAL A 285 24.19 -5.05 11.99
C VAL A 285 25.65 -5.00 12.43
N ARG A 286 26.07 -5.87 13.37
CA ARG A 286 27.48 -5.96 13.79
C ARG A 286 28.39 -6.44 12.67
N ALA A 287 27.92 -7.37 11.84
CA ALA A 287 28.68 -7.84 10.69
C ALA A 287 28.90 -6.72 9.65
N ILE A 288 27.88 -5.90 9.38
CA ILE A 288 28.00 -4.70 8.53
C ILE A 288 28.98 -3.71 9.15
N ALA A 289 28.88 -3.46 10.46
CA ALA A 289 29.80 -2.56 11.15
C ALA A 289 31.26 -3.02 11.04
N ALA A 290 31.53 -4.33 11.11
CA ALA A 290 32.87 -4.88 10.93
C ALA A 290 33.41 -4.67 9.51
N VAL A 291 32.57 -4.81 8.47
CA VAL A 291 32.94 -4.52 7.07
C VAL A 291 33.21 -3.03 6.86
N LEU A 292 32.38 -2.15 7.40
CA LEU A 292 32.62 -0.71 7.33
C LEU A 292 33.92 -0.31 8.05
N ALA A 293 34.20 -0.92 9.21
CA ALA A 293 35.43 -0.67 9.97
C ALA A 293 36.70 -1.13 9.25
N SER A 294 36.60 -2.07 8.29
CA SER A 294 37.75 -2.46 7.45
C SER A 294 38.05 -1.46 6.31
N GLY A 295 37.42 -0.28 6.32
CA GLY A 295 37.56 0.74 5.28
C GLY A 295 36.70 0.49 4.05
N ALA A 296 35.80 -0.50 4.08
CA ALA A 296 34.88 -0.72 2.99
C ALA A 296 33.92 0.49 2.88
N CYS A 297 33.68 0.98 1.66
CA CYS A 297 32.94 2.22 1.36
C CYS A 297 33.70 3.55 1.47
N GLY A 298 35.05 3.53 1.57
CA GLY A 298 35.89 4.68 1.28
C GLY A 298 35.73 5.88 2.24
N SER A 299 35.45 5.64 3.51
CA SER A 299 35.33 6.70 4.51
C SER A 299 36.70 7.14 5.04
N THR A 300 37.08 8.39 4.76
CA THR A 300 37.98 9.20 5.62
C THR A 300 37.20 10.10 6.57
N GLY A 301 35.86 10.01 6.59
CA GLY A 301 34.97 10.86 7.39
C GLY A 301 33.81 10.08 8.02
N THR A 302 33.50 10.41 9.27
CA THR A 302 32.53 9.76 10.16
C THR A 302 31.08 10.23 9.95
N THR A 303 30.79 11.00 8.91
CA THR A 303 29.48 11.64 8.67
C THR A 303 28.59 10.85 7.70
N ARG A 304 27.26 10.88 7.89
CA ARG A 304 26.26 10.23 6.99
C ARG A 304 26.46 10.56 5.50
N SER A 305 26.97 11.75 5.18
CA SER A 305 27.17 12.26 3.81
C SER A 305 28.44 11.74 3.12
N SER A 306 29.39 11.12 3.83
CA SER A 306 30.67 10.68 3.27
C SER A 306 30.69 9.21 2.81
N LEU A 307 29.61 8.47 2.99
CA LEU A 307 29.51 7.08 2.51
C LEU A 307 29.19 7.04 1.02
N THR A 308 30.03 6.34 0.26
CA THR A 308 29.99 6.29 -1.21
C THR A 308 29.50 4.94 -1.75
N CYS A 309 28.78 4.17 -0.94
CA CYS A 309 28.32 2.82 -1.28
C CYS A 309 26.88 2.55 -0.81
N GLN A 310 26.34 1.43 -1.30
CA GLN A 310 25.24 0.68 -0.69
C GLN A 310 25.78 -0.68 -0.21
N ILE A 311 25.10 -1.30 0.75
CA ILE A 311 25.46 -2.63 1.25
C ILE A 311 24.30 -3.58 1.06
N LEU A 312 24.56 -4.70 0.40
CA LEU A 312 23.68 -5.87 0.41
C LEU A 312 24.19 -6.83 1.48
N ILE A 313 23.36 -7.14 2.48
CA ILE A 313 23.62 -8.24 3.42
C ILE A 313 22.71 -9.42 3.08
N ASN A 314 23.24 -10.64 3.13
CA ASN A 314 22.47 -11.86 3.16
C ASN A 314 22.67 -12.57 4.51
N GLU A 315 21.58 -12.71 5.26
CA GLU A 315 21.51 -13.48 6.49
C GLU A 315 21.07 -14.91 6.15
N ARG A 316 22.06 -15.78 5.93
CA ARG A 316 21.82 -17.22 5.79
C ARG A 316 21.78 -17.86 7.16
N SER A 317 20.94 -18.88 7.36
CA SER A 317 21.03 -19.75 8.53
C SER A 317 22.38 -20.49 8.50
N GLY A 318 23.33 -20.09 9.34
CA GLY A 318 24.68 -20.66 9.30
C GLY A 318 25.70 -19.87 10.12
N ARG A 319 26.98 -20.18 9.89
CA ARG A 319 28.12 -19.63 10.64
C ARG A 319 28.64 -18.29 10.13
N ALA A 320 28.13 -17.75 9.02
CA ALA A 320 28.66 -16.52 8.44
C ALA A 320 27.58 -15.65 7.76
N TYR A 321 27.81 -14.34 7.79
CA TYR A 321 27.10 -13.34 6.98
C TYR A 321 27.84 -13.12 5.67
N TRP A 322 27.08 -12.95 4.59
CA TRP A 322 27.64 -12.50 3.31
C TRP A 322 27.24 -11.06 3.08
N ILE A 323 28.23 -10.21 2.83
CA ILE A 323 28.05 -8.77 2.72
C ILE A 323 28.70 -8.30 1.44
N TRP A 324 27.94 -7.69 0.55
CA TRP A 324 28.47 -7.05 -0.64
C TRP A 324 28.47 -5.56 -0.44
N VAL A 325 29.59 -4.94 -0.81
CA VAL A 325 29.72 -3.50 -0.90
C VAL A 325 29.56 -3.12 -2.36
N LEU A 326 28.53 -2.32 -2.65
CA LEU A 326 28.20 -1.83 -3.97
C LEU A 326 28.57 -0.35 -4.04
N PRO A 327 29.68 0.03 -4.67
CA PRO A 327 30.04 1.43 -4.84
C PRO A 327 28.94 2.18 -5.61
N LEU A 328 28.68 3.44 -5.25
CA LEU A 328 27.75 4.32 -5.96
C LEU A 328 28.37 4.87 -7.26
N ASN A 329 29.70 4.86 -7.35
CA ASN A 329 30.41 5.03 -8.60
C ASN A 329 30.14 3.78 -9.46
N THR A 330 29.66 3.98 -10.69
CA THR A 330 29.26 2.90 -11.60
C THR A 330 30.42 2.17 -12.28
N SER A 331 31.66 2.65 -12.13
CA SER A 331 32.86 2.02 -12.71
C SER A 331 33.51 0.99 -11.80
N SER A 332 33.05 0.86 -10.55
CA SER A 332 33.63 -0.05 -9.57
C SER A 332 32.73 -1.26 -9.35
N ALA A 333 33.29 -2.46 -9.51
CA ALA A 333 32.57 -3.71 -9.28
C ALA A 333 32.21 -3.90 -7.80
N PRO A 334 31.10 -4.61 -7.49
CA PRO A 334 30.79 -5.03 -6.13
C PRO A 334 31.91 -5.87 -5.54
N THR A 335 32.18 -5.70 -4.24
CA THR A 335 33.15 -6.52 -3.51
C THR A 335 32.42 -7.36 -2.48
N LYS A 336 32.70 -8.66 -2.41
CA LYS A 336 32.08 -9.57 -1.44
C LYS A 336 32.96 -9.72 -0.19
N TYR A 337 32.32 -9.68 0.97
CA TYR A 337 32.90 -9.95 2.27
C TYR A 337 32.16 -11.13 2.92
N VAL A 338 32.93 -12.01 3.56
CA VAL A 338 32.38 -13.08 4.41
C VAL A 338 32.74 -12.75 5.85
N VAL A 339 31.74 -12.67 6.72
CA VAL A 339 31.92 -12.30 8.13
C VAL A 339 31.46 -13.43 9.03
N ASP A 340 32.30 -13.85 9.96
CA ASP A 340 31.92 -14.87 10.93
C ASP A 340 30.75 -14.41 11.82
N SER A 341 29.72 -15.22 11.96
CA SER A 341 28.49 -14.86 12.68
C SER A 341 28.64 -14.76 14.20
N THR A 342 29.73 -15.30 14.76
CA THR A 342 29.96 -15.36 16.21
C THR A 342 30.98 -14.32 16.66
N THR A 343 32.07 -14.19 15.90
CA THR A 343 33.20 -13.31 16.21
C THR A 343 33.12 -11.98 15.47
N PHE A 344 32.27 -11.88 14.44
CA PHE A 344 32.14 -10.72 13.55
C PHE A 344 33.46 -10.33 12.85
N ARG A 345 34.40 -11.28 12.72
CA ARG A 345 35.64 -11.09 11.98
C ARG A 345 35.39 -11.24 10.49
N VAL A 346 35.98 -10.36 9.68
CA VAL A 346 36.00 -10.49 8.22
C VAL A 346 36.97 -11.62 7.86
N LEU A 347 36.44 -12.70 7.29
CA LEU A 347 37.17 -13.92 6.96
C LEU A 347 37.78 -13.88 5.57
N GLN A 348 37.08 -13.28 4.61
CA GLN A 348 37.49 -13.22 3.22
C GLN A 348 36.97 -11.95 2.55
N ARG A 349 37.80 -11.39 1.66
CA ARG A 349 37.46 -10.37 0.67
C ARG A 349 37.64 -10.99 -0.71
N GLY A 350 36.58 -10.98 -1.52
CA GLY A 350 36.55 -11.60 -2.84
C GLY A 350 35.96 -10.69 -3.90
#